data_AF-A0A2V9KIU6-F1
#
_entry.id   AF-A0A2V9KIU6-F1
#
_cell.length_a   1.000
_cell.length_b   1.000
_cell.length_c   1.000
_cell.angle_alpha   90.00
_cell.angle_beta   90.00
_cell.angle_gamma   90.00
#
_symmetry.space_group_name_H-M   'P 1'
#
loop_
_entity.id
_entity.type
_entity.pdbx_description
1 polymer ?
#
loop_
_entity_poly.entity_id
_entity_poly.type
_entity_poly.pdbx_seq_one_letter_code
_entity_poly.pdbx_strand_id
1 'polypeptide(L)'
;MPLAKESPPRKTLRWSPRLIRDLRGKRSQAEFGGLLGVAKNTVWRWEAGYAEPEAAAVARLTELAERENFLADWHLVGSITRIGNLEEGSRRIAEMIKASLARTTREIG
;
A
#
# COMPACT_ATOMS: atom_id res chain seq x y z
N MET A 1 -12.44 -33.94 8.13
CA MET A 1 -11.45 -33.31 7.22
C MET A 1 -11.55 -31.80 7.41
N PRO A 2 -10.65 -31.14 8.16
CA PRO A 2 -10.70 -29.69 8.28
C PRO A 2 -10.13 -29.05 7.00
N LEU A 3 -10.96 -28.24 6.33
CA LEU A 3 -10.56 -27.40 5.21
C LEU A 3 -9.51 -26.40 5.71
N ALA A 4 -8.33 -26.43 5.08
CA ALA A 4 -7.25 -25.50 5.36
C ALA A 4 -7.77 -24.06 5.27
N LYS A 5 -7.31 -23.21 6.20
CA LYS A 5 -7.59 -21.78 6.21
C LYS A 5 -6.93 -21.16 4.97
N GLU A 6 -7.68 -21.06 3.88
CA GLU A 6 -7.28 -20.30 2.71
C GLU A 6 -7.21 -18.83 3.14
N SER A 7 -6.01 -18.40 3.50
CA SER A 7 -5.73 -16.98 3.73
C SER A 7 -6.09 -16.25 2.43
N PRO A 8 -6.86 -15.14 2.50
CA PRO A 8 -7.27 -14.42 1.30
C PRO A 8 -6.04 -14.05 0.48
N PRO A 9 -6.12 -14.03 -0.86
CA PRO A 9 -4.98 -13.70 -1.71
C PRO A 9 -4.45 -12.34 -1.27
N ARG A 10 -3.25 -12.31 -0.70
CA ARG A 10 -2.56 -11.07 -0.35
C ARG A 10 -2.43 -10.29 -1.66
N LYS A 11 -3.27 -9.27 -1.85
CA LYS A 11 -3.21 -8.37 -3.01
C LYS A 11 -1.74 -7.95 -3.17
N THR A 12 -1.11 -8.37 -4.26
CA THR A 12 0.30 -8.08 -4.50
C THR A 12 0.46 -6.58 -4.68
N LEU A 13 0.95 -5.90 -3.63
CA LEU A 13 1.18 -4.46 -3.68
C LEU A 13 2.26 -4.20 -4.73
N ARG A 14 1.93 -3.45 -5.79
CA ARG A 14 2.92 -2.99 -6.76
C ARG A 14 3.62 -1.74 -6.21
N TRP A 15 4.92 -1.84 -6.00
CA TRP A 15 5.77 -0.74 -5.56
C TRP A 15 6.09 0.20 -6.73
N SER A 16 5.32 1.28 -6.86
CA SER A 16 5.61 2.33 -7.84
C SER A 16 6.83 3.17 -7.44
N PRO A 17 7.52 3.82 -8.40
CA PRO A 17 8.65 4.70 -8.10
C PRO A 17 8.33 5.77 -7.04
N ARG A 18 7.11 6.31 -7.09
CA ARG A 18 6.62 7.29 -6.11
C ARG A 18 6.45 6.67 -4.73
N LEU A 19 5.82 5.50 -4.62
CA LEU A 19 5.65 4.80 -3.33
C LEU A 19 6.98 4.46 -2.67
N ILE A 20 7.97 4.04 -3.47
CA ILE A 20 9.32 3.75 -2.97
C ILE A 20 9.96 5.02 -2.43
N ARG A 21 9.81 6.15 -3.12
CA ARG A 21 10.34 7.45 -2.68
C ARG A 21 9.62 7.98 -1.43
N ASP A 22 8.31 7.80 -1.35
CA ASP A 22 7.51 8.18 -0.20
C ASP A 22 7.87 7.33 1.02
N LEU A 23 8.04 6.00 0.85
CA LEU A 23 8.53 5.11 1.89
C LEU A 23 9.95 5.51 2.34
N ARG A 24 10.86 5.84 1.42
CA ARG A 24 12.20 6.34 1.80
C ARG A 24 12.11 7.58 2.68
N GLY A 25 11.20 8.49 2.36
CA GLY A 25 11.04 9.76 3.07
C GLY A 25 12.32 10.60 2.99
N LYS A 26 12.78 11.11 4.14
CA LYS A 26 13.95 12.01 4.23
C LYS A 26 15.31 11.31 4.17
N ARG A 27 15.36 9.98 4.30
CA ARG A 27 16.61 9.18 4.24
C ARG A 27 17.27 9.34 2.88
N SER A 28 18.59 9.30 2.80
CA SER A 28 19.28 9.18 1.51
C SER A 28 19.00 7.83 0.85
N GLN A 29 19.24 7.73 -0.46
CA GLN A 29 19.12 6.46 -1.19
C GLN A 29 20.10 5.39 -0.67
N ALA A 30 21.24 5.80 -0.13
CA ALA A 30 22.23 4.89 0.46
C ALA A 30 21.74 4.32 1.79
N GLU A 31 21.22 5.17 2.69
CA GLU A 31 20.66 4.73 3.97
C GLU A 31 19.44 3.82 3.78
N PHE A 32 18.56 4.20 2.85
CA PHE A 32 17.40 3.39 2.50
C PHE A 32 17.79 2.05 1.87
N GLY A 33 18.78 2.06 0.96
CA GLY A 33 19.35 0.83 0.40
C GLY A 33 19.94 -0.07 1.49
N GLY A 34 20.63 0.52 2.47
CA GLY A 34 21.17 -0.22 3.62
C GLY A 34 20.10 -0.93 4.44
N LEU A 35 18.94 -0.30 4.67
CA LEU A 35 17.80 -0.93 5.36
C LEU A 35 17.20 -2.10 4.57
N LEU A 36 17.24 -2.02 3.24
CA LEU A 36 16.71 -3.05 2.34
C LEU A 36 17.77 -4.09 1.92
N GLY A 37 19.03 -3.93 2.33
CA GLY A 37 20.14 -4.78 1.89
C GLY A 37 20.44 -4.67 0.38
N VAL A 38 20.19 -3.52 -0.24
CA VAL A 38 20.46 -3.27 -1.67
C VAL A 38 21.36 -2.06 -1.87
N ALA A 39 22.05 -2.00 -3.00
CA ALA A 39 22.90 -0.87 -3.34
C ALA A 39 22.09 0.42 -3.56
N LYS A 40 22.69 1.58 -3.24
CA LYS A 40 22.14 2.92 -3.54
C LYS A 40 21.64 3.04 -4.99
N ASN A 41 22.41 2.53 -5.94
CA ASN A 41 22.08 2.65 -7.37
C ASN A 41 20.81 1.87 -7.73
N THR A 42 20.57 0.75 -7.05
CA THR A 42 19.34 -0.04 -7.21
C THR A 42 18.12 0.77 -6.77
N VAL A 43 18.20 1.43 -5.61
CA VAL A 43 17.14 2.35 -5.12
C VAL A 43 16.89 3.47 -6.13
N TRP A 44 17.95 4.11 -6.64
CA TRP A 44 17.82 5.17 -7.63
C TRP A 44 17.08 4.69 -8.90
N ARG A 45 17.42 3.51 -9.43
CA ARG A 45 16.74 2.96 -10.62
C ARG A 45 15.26 2.71 -10.37
N TRP A 46 14.89 2.25 -9.19
CA TRP A 46 13.50 2.06 -8.80
C TRP A 46 12.74 3.40 -8.71
N GLU A 47 13.30 4.39 -8.01
CA GLU A 47 12.67 5.71 -7.83
C GLU A 47 12.56 6.52 -9.13
N ALA A 48 13.45 6.27 -10.09
CA ALA A 48 13.42 6.88 -11.41
C ALA A 48 12.58 6.08 -12.43
N GLY A 49 12.09 4.89 -12.06
CA GLY A 49 11.30 4.03 -12.94
C GLY A 49 12.10 3.31 -14.03
N TYR A 50 13.44 3.29 -13.93
CA TYR A 50 14.30 2.55 -14.85
C TYR A 50 14.33 1.04 -14.58
N ALA A 51 13.88 0.61 -13.39
CA ALA A 51 13.76 -0.80 -13.03
C ALA A 51 12.63 -0.99 -12.01
N GLU A 52 12.04 -2.18 -11.98
CA GLU A 52 11.12 -2.59 -10.92
C GLU A 52 11.86 -3.40 -9.84
N PRO A 53 11.42 -3.35 -8.57
CA PRO A 53 11.97 -4.21 -7.53
C PRO A 53 11.60 -5.67 -7.80
N GLU A 54 12.58 -6.55 -7.67
CA GLU A 54 12.38 -8.00 -7.74
C GLU A 54 11.63 -8.53 -6.51
N ALA A 55 11.17 -9.79 -6.55
CA ALA A 55 10.36 -10.39 -5.49
C ALA A 55 10.99 -10.27 -4.08
N ALA A 56 12.30 -10.50 -3.95
CA ALA A 56 13.00 -10.36 -2.67
C ALA A 56 13.04 -8.91 -2.17
N ALA A 57 13.22 -7.94 -3.07
CA ALA A 57 13.14 -6.53 -2.74
C ALA A 57 11.72 -6.10 -2.36
N VAL A 58 10.71 -6.60 -3.07
CA VAL A 58 9.29 -6.36 -2.77
C VAL A 58 8.95 -6.83 -1.35
N ALA A 59 9.40 -8.03 -0.95
CA ALA A 59 9.17 -8.53 0.40
C ALA A 59 9.79 -7.61 1.47
N ARG A 60 11.02 -7.15 1.25
CA ARG A 60 11.72 -6.23 2.17
C ARG A 60 11.09 -4.84 2.23
N LEU A 61 10.63 -4.32 1.10
CA LEU A 61 9.88 -3.06 1.05
C LEU A 61 8.58 -3.17 1.84
N THR A 62 7.84 -4.27 1.68
CA THR A 62 6.60 -4.53 2.42
C THR A 62 6.87 -4.65 3.92
N GLU A 63 7.85 -5.45 4.34
CA GLU A 63 8.21 -5.60 5.76
C GLU A 63 8.62 -4.26 6.39
N LEU A 64 9.44 -3.47 5.69
CA LEU A 64 9.83 -2.14 6.15
C LEU A 64 8.61 -1.22 6.30
N ALA A 65 7.70 -1.26 5.33
CA ALA A 65 6.51 -0.45 5.34
C ALA A 65 5.50 -0.87 6.43
N GLU A 66 5.38 -2.16 6.73
CA GLU A 66 4.59 -2.66 7.85
C GLU A 66 5.21 -2.22 9.18
N ARG A 67 6.54 -2.38 9.33
CA ARG A 67 7.28 -1.96 10.52
C ARG A 67 7.16 -0.46 10.80
N GLU A 68 7.13 0.36 9.75
CA GLU A 68 6.99 1.81 9.83
C GLU A 68 5.52 2.28 9.78
N ASN A 69 4.56 1.34 9.77
CA ASN A 69 3.12 1.62 9.68
C ASN A 69 2.73 2.49 8.46
N PHE A 70 3.51 2.40 7.40
CA PHE A 70 3.38 3.22 6.19
C PHE A 70 2.16 2.83 5.34
N LEU A 71 1.84 1.53 5.26
CA LEU A 71 0.75 1.02 4.42
C LEU A 71 -0.61 0.98 5.11
N ALA A 72 -0.70 1.23 6.42
CA ALA A 72 -2.00 1.23 7.11
C ALA A 72 -2.92 2.36 6.63
N ASP A 73 -2.34 3.50 6.27
CA ASP A 73 -3.06 4.61 5.62
C ASP A 73 -3.54 4.22 4.21
N TRP A 74 -2.72 3.45 3.47
CA TRP A 74 -3.00 3.04 2.08
C TRP A 74 -3.97 1.86 1.94
N HIS A 75 -4.10 1.01 2.96
CA HIS A 75 -5.06 -0.10 2.95
C HIS A 75 -6.53 0.41 2.98
N LEU A 76 -6.77 1.63 3.45
CA LEU A 76 -8.06 2.32 3.36
C LEU A 76 -8.35 2.88 1.96
N VAL A 77 -7.31 3.35 1.24
CA VAL A 77 -7.47 3.97 -0.09
C VAL A 77 -7.70 2.91 -1.19
N GLY A 78 -7.19 1.69 -1.02
CA GLY A 78 -7.37 0.61 -2.01
C GLY A 78 -8.81 0.09 -2.18
N SER A 79 -9.73 0.44 -1.29
CA SER A 79 -11.16 0.13 -1.40
C SER A 79 -12.02 1.33 -1.86
N ILE A 80 -11.44 2.52 -2.00
CA ILE A 80 -12.15 3.72 -2.43
C ILE A 80 -11.38 4.36 -3.59
N THR A 81 -11.90 4.08 -4.79
CA THR A 81 -11.95 4.99 -5.94
C THR A 81 -10.65 5.73 -6.30
N ARG A 82 -10.03 5.22 -7.36
CA ARG A 82 -9.13 5.94 -8.27
C ARG A 82 -9.76 7.31 -8.63
N ILE A 83 -9.03 8.41 -8.44
CA ILE A 83 -8.91 9.64 -9.27
C ILE A 83 -8.30 10.76 -8.40
N GLY A 84 -7.38 11.52 -8.99
CA GLY A 84 -6.54 12.51 -8.33
C GLY A 84 -7.27 13.66 -7.62
N ASN A 85 -6.50 14.29 -6.75
CA ASN A 85 -6.84 15.47 -5.95
C ASN A 85 -7.85 15.20 -4.81
N LEU A 86 -7.36 14.52 -3.76
CA LEU A 86 -8.12 14.09 -2.59
C LEU A 86 -8.01 15.11 -1.45
N GLU A 87 -8.73 16.22 -1.55
CA GLU A 87 -9.07 16.99 -0.33
C GLU A 87 -10.58 17.24 -0.15
N GLU A 88 -11.39 17.15 -1.21
CA GLU A 88 -12.82 17.51 -1.09
C GLU A 88 -13.81 16.34 -1.29
N GLY A 89 -13.40 15.24 -1.94
CA GLY A 89 -14.31 14.15 -2.33
C GLY A 89 -14.58 13.08 -1.26
N SER A 90 -13.70 12.94 -0.26
CA SER A 90 -13.74 11.82 0.70
C SER A 90 -14.91 11.89 1.69
N ARG A 91 -15.36 13.10 2.06
CA ARG A 91 -16.43 13.27 3.05
C ARG A 91 -17.80 12.81 2.54
N ARG A 92 -18.11 13.01 1.26
CA ARG A 92 -19.42 12.61 0.70
C ARG A 92 -19.53 11.11 0.47
N ILE A 93 -18.42 10.44 0.14
CA ILE A 93 -18.42 9.00 -0.14
C ILE A 93 -18.50 8.19 1.16
N ALA A 94 -17.81 8.63 2.23
CA ALA A 94 -17.91 8.00 3.54
C ALA A 94 -19.36 8.02 4.09
N GLU A 95 -20.04 9.16 3.95
CA GLU A 95 -21.44 9.32 4.37
C GLU A 95 -22.39 8.42 3.56
N MET A 96 -22.16 8.26 2.26
CA MET A 96 -22.97 7.37 1.41
C MET A 96 -22.77 5.88 1.74
N ILE A 97 -21.55 5.45 2.05
CA ILE A 97 -21.26 4.05 2.44
C ILE A 97 -21.92 3.73 3.79
N LYS A 98 -21.82 4.65 4.77
CA LYS A 98 -22.46 4.49 6.08
C LYS A 98 -23.99 4.38 5.96
N ALA A 99 -24.60 5.21 5.11
CA ALA A 99 -26.04 5.18 4.85
C ALA A 99 -26.51 3.92 4.10
N SER A 100 -25.66 3.35 3.22
CA SER A 100 -26.00 2.12 2.48
C SER A 100 -25.88 0.87 3.36
N LEU A 101 -24.87 0.82 4.25
CA LEU A 101 -24.70 -0.27 5.22
C LEU A 101 -25.79 -0.28 6.31
N ALA A 102 -26.31 0.89 6.69
CA ALA A 102 -27.42 1.01 7.64
C ALA A 102 -28.76 0.47 7.10
N ARG A 103 -28.95 0.41 5.77
CA ARG A 103 -30.17 -0.15 5.16
C ARG A 103 -30.14 -1.69 5.07
N THR A 104 -28.98 -2.27 4.77
CA THR A 104 -28.83 -3.73 4.64
C THR A 104 -29.05 -4.48 5.97
N THR A 105 -28.86 -3.83 7.12
CA THR A 105 -29.07 -4.48 8.43
C THR A 105 -30.53 -4.56 8.89
N ARG A 106 -31.49 -3.99 8.16
CA ARG A 106 -32.91 -3.96 8.55
C ARG A 106 -33.83 -4.84 7.71
N GLU A 107 -33.30 -5.49 6.66
CA GLU A 107 -34.06 -6.39 5.78
C GLU A 107 -33.77 -7.87 6.05
N ILE A 108 -32.98 -8.17 7.10
CA ILE A 108 -32.77 -9.52 7.61
C ILE A 108 -33.26 -9.55 9.06
N GLY A 109 -34.58 -9.47 9.24
CA GLY A 109 -35.28 -9.53 10.52
C GLY A 109 -36.74 -9.88 10.30
#